data_AF-A0A401H0S8-F1
#
_entry.id   AF-A0A401H0S8-F1
#
_cell.length_a   1.000
_cell.length_b   1.000
_cell.length_c   1.000
_cell.angle_alpha   90.00
_cell.angle_beta   90.00
_cell.angle_gamma   90.00
#
_symmetry.space_group_name_H-M   'P 1'
#
loop_
_entity.id
_entity.type
_entity.pdbx_description
1 polymer ?
#
loop_
_entity_poly.entity_id
_entity_poly.type
_entity_poly.pdbx_seq_one_letter_code
_entity_poly.pdbx_strand_id
1 'polypeptide(L)'
;MADLAEDPFVEANDDVLRRITEALRVDSRADLGITLHKLSQNYSRVRKVAESRAERRKLEGQVVVHSRALASPTERPSSARLAFARASDPTTVLWPFSAQICSLLGVSSYSTTSPPSFPSFPQILNCGRTIWENTARAVIQLCDGILVKVGQLERDEPVLLDFISSHAPGIPIPKPLGFMKIGKISYMFMTVIPGAPLEERWSFLSQDQKISISNQLNEMLVELRRIEFPPGTPLGSVSPRHLCVDTRISMRPSPHTLFTESEFSDFLVSRPLPNVSAMVLKWFRSLLRDDHRIVLTHGDFHPRNIMIVEEGDEVRVSGIIDWEMGGWYPEHWETIKTFNTRGCDEDCDFWDYLPDAIAGYTHELTVDFIMDHFISIW
;
A
#
# COMPACT_ATOMS: atom_id res chain seq x y z
N MET A 1 -2.33 -49.60 8.82
CA MET A 1 -1.80 -48.41 9.50
C MET A 1 -1.66 -47.37 8.42
N ALA A 2 -2.55 -46.37 8.40
CA ALA A 2 -2.52 -45.31 7.40
C ALA A 2 -1.21 -44.54 7.52
N ASP A 3 -0.66 -44.13 6.38
CA ASP A 3 0.66 -43.52 6.26
C ASP A 3 0.67 -42.16 6.99
N LEU A 4 1.20 -42.14 8.23
CA LEU A 4 1.33 -40.93 9.06
C LEU A 4 2.36 -39.94 8.50
N ALA A 5 3.09 -40.30 7.45
CA ALA A 5 4.11 -39.48 6.82
C ALA A 5 3.56 -38.32 5.96
N GLU A 6 2.26 -38.31 5.64
CA GLU A 6 1.62 -37.25 4.86
C GLU A 6 0.74 -36.29 5.68
N ASP A 7 0.80 -36.35 7.02
CA ASP A 7 0.08 -35.40 7.85
C ASP A 7 0.87 -34.07 7.91
N PRO A 8 0.33 -32.96 7.37
CA PRO A 8 1.02 -31.66 7.32
C PRO A 8 1.34 -31.08 8.70
N PHE A 9 0.68 -31.59 9.75
CA PHE A 9 0.96 -31.20 11.12
C PHE A 9 2.21 -31.88 11.68
N VAL A 10 2.69 -32.99 11.10
CA VAL A 10 3.93 -33.66 11.54
C VAL A 10 5.13 -32.76 11.30
N GLU A 11 5.26 -32.18 10.10
CA GLU A 11 6.38 -31.26 9.75
C GLU A 11 6.37 -30.00 10.64
N ALA A 12 5.18 -29.48 10.96
CA ALA A 12 5.01 -28.36 11.88
C ALA A 12 5.41 -28.71 13.32
N ASN A 13 5.03 -29.89 13.80
CA ASN A 13 5.37 -30.36 15.14
C ASN A 13 6.87 -30.66 15.27
N ASP A 14 7.49 -31.18 14.21
CA ASP A 14 8.93 -31.44 14.15
C ASP A 14 9.74 -30.13 14.17
N ASP A 15 9.26 -29.06 13.54
CA ASP A 15 9.88 -27.73 13.65
C ASP A 15 9.84 -27.18 15.08
N VAL A 16 8.72 -27.36 15.78
CA VAL A 16 8.59 -26.98 17.19
C VAL A 16 9.56 -27.78 18.06
N LEU A 17 9.62 -29.11 17.87
CA LEU A 17 10.55 -29.98 18.59
C LEU A 17 12.01 -29.61 18.32
N ARG A 18 12.35 -29.25 17.07
CA ARG A 18 13.71 -28.82 16.70
C ARG A 18 14.12 -27.55 17.44
N ARG A 19 13.24 -26.55 17.53
CA ARG A 19 13.51 -25.29 18.24
C ARG A 19 13.73 -25.49 19.75
N ILE A 20 12.94 -26.37 20.36
CA ILE A 20 13.11 -26.76 21.77
C ILE A 20 14.44 -27.49 21.95
N THR A 21 14.75 -28.44 21.05
CA THR A 21 15.98 -29.23 21.09
C THR A 21 17.22 -28.35 20.89
N GLU A 22 17.17 -27.38 19.98
CA GLU A 22 18.28 -26.47 19.72
C GLU A 22 18.54 -25.55 20.92
N ALA A 23 17.49 -25.04 21.56
CA ALA A 23 17.64 -24.25 22.78
C ALA A 23 18.37 -25.03 23.89
N LEU A 24 18.04 -26.32 24.06
CA LEU A 24 18.70 -27.21 25.03
C LEU A 24 20.08 -27.70 24.58
N ARG A 25 20.36 -27.71 23.27
CA ARG A 25 21.67 -28.05 22.71
C ARG A 25 22.69 -26.93 22.96
N VAL A 26 22.24 -25.67 22.86
CA VAL A 26 23.06 -24.49 23.14
C VAL A 26 23.32 -24.33 24.64
N ASP A 27 22.30 -24.49 25.47
CA ASP A 27 22.43 -24.56 26.93
C ASP A 27 21.44 -25.57 27.52
N SER A 28 21.96 -26.66 28.07
CA SER A 28 21.14 -27.75 28.65
C SER A 28 20.41 -27.35 29.94
N ARG A 29 20.71 -26.18 30.49
CA ARG A 29 20.04 -25.59 31.67
C ARG A 29 19.11 -24.44 31.31
N ALA A 30 18.92 -24.15 30.01
CA ALA A 30 18.11 -23.03 29.55
C ALA A 30 16.70 -23.07 30.14
N ASP A 31 16.24 -21.93 30.69
CA ASP A 31 14.84 -21.75 31.04
C ASP A 31 14.01 -21.63 29.76
N LEU A 32 13.31 -22.72 29.43
CA LEU A 32 12.47 -22.80 28.24
C LEU A 32 11.17 -22.00 28.37
N GLY A 33 10.88 -21.36 29.50
CA GLY A 33 9.64 -20.62 29.72
C GLY A 33 9.34 -19.59 28.63
N ILE A 34 10.36 -18.81 28.22
CA ILE A 34 10.22 -17.80 27.15
C ILE A 34 9.99 -18.47 25.79
N THR A 35 10.75 -19.53 25.48
CA THR A 35 10.65 -20.25 24.21
C THR A 35 9.28 -20.94 24.09
N LEU A 36 8.83 -21.62 25.13
CA LEU A 36 7.53 -22.28 25.18
C LEU A 36 6.37 -21.28 25.12
N HIS A 37 6.52 -20.11 25.75
CA HIS A 37 5.53 -19.03 25.67
C HIS A 37 5.42 -18.46 24.24
N LYS A 38 6.55 -18.17 23.59
CA LYS A 38 6.56 -17.72 22.18
C LYS A 38 6.01 -18.79 21.23
N LEU A 39 6.35 -20.05 21.46
CA LEU A 39 5.82 -21.16 20.68
C LEU A 39 4.32 -21.27 20.88
N SER A 40 3.79 -21.19 22.11
CA SER A 40 2.35 -21.32 22.36
C SER A 40 1.53 -20.19 21.74
N GLN A 41 2.01 -18.93 21.77
CA GLN A 41 1.34 -17.81 21.11
C GLN A 41 1.30 -17.97 19.59
N ASN A 42 2.38 -18.48 18.98
CA ASN A 42 2.50 -18.58 17.54
C ASN A 42 2.04 -19.92 16.95
N TYR A 43 1.81 -20.94 17.79
CA TYR A 43 1.51 -22.29 17.32
C TYR A 43 0.24 -22.37 16.48
N SER A 44 -0.77 -21.55 16.82
CA SER A 44 -2.01 -21.45 16.02
C SER A 44 -1.75 -20.91 14.60
N ARG A 45 -0.82 -19.95 14.45
CA ARG A 45 -0.37 -19.44 13.14
C ARG A 45 0.42 -20.50 12.38
N VAL A 46 1.33 -21.21 13.05
CA VAL A 46 2.11 -22.32 12.46
C VAL A 46 1.17 -23.42 11.91
N ARG A 47 0.13 -23.79 12.66
CA ARG A 47 -0.90 -24.75 12.22
C ARG A 47 -1.67 -24.27 10.98
N LYS A 48 -2.08 -23.00 10.94
CA LYS A 48 -2.76 -22.42 9.76
C LYS A 48 -1.88 -22.40 8.51
N VAL A 49 -0.58 -22.15 8.68
CA VAL A 49 0.39 -22.20 7.57
C VAL A 49 0.56 -23.64 7.07
N ALA A 50 0.65 -24.61 7.98
CA ALA A 50 0.71 -26.02 7.63
C ALA A 50 -0.54 -26.50 6.89
N GLU A 51 -1.73 -26.12 7.34
CA GLU A 51 -3.01 -26.36 6.65
C GLU A 51 -3.01 -25.76 5.24
N SER A 52 -2.58 -24.52 5.10
CA SER A 52 -2.52 -23.83 3.80
C SER A 52 -1.54 -24.50 2.83
N ARG A 53 -0.41 -25.02 3.33
CA ARG A 53 0.57 -25.79 2.53
C ARG A 53 0.04 -27.16 2.13
N ALA A 54 -0.68 -27.83 3.03
CA ALA A 54 -1.33 -29.12 2.75
C ALA A 54 -2.38 -28.98 1.65
N GLU A 55 -3.18 -27.92 1.71
CA GLU A 55 -4.20 -27.62 0.72
C GLU A 55 -3.56 -27.33 -0.65
N ARG A 56 -2.47 -26.55 -0.68
CA ARG A 56 -1.65 -26.36 -1.89
C ARG A 56 -1.10 -27.67 -2.46
N ARG A 57 -0.52 -28.54 -1.64
CA ARG A 57 0.00 -29.86 -2.08
C ARG A 57 -1.12 -30.77 -2.62
N LYS A 58 -2.33 -30.74 -2.04
CA LYS A 58 -3.50 -31.46 -2.57
C LYS A 58 -3.95 -30.91 -3.93
N LEU A 59 -3.98 -29.58 -4.09
CA LEU A 59 -4.28 -28.95 -5.38
C LEU A 59 -3.22 -29.30 -6.44
N GLU A 60 -1.93 -29.29 -6.09
CA GLU A 60 -0.84 -29.63 -7.00
C GLU A 60 -0.82 -31.12 -7.37
N GLY A 61 -1.12 -32.03 -6.43
CA GLY A 61 -1.25 -33.46 -6.69
C GLY A 61 -2.42 -33.81 -7.62
N GLN A 62 -3.54 -33.08 -7.52
CA GLN A 62 -4.68 -33.23 -8.44
C GLN A 62 -4.35 -32.75 -9.86
N VAL A 63 -3.49 -31.74 -10.01
CA VAL A 63 -3.03 -31.24 -11.33
C VAL A 63 -2.12 -32.24 -12.04
N VAL A 64 -1.30 -32.99 -11.30
CA VAL A 64 -0.39 -34.00 -11.89
C VAL A 64 -1.15 -35.25 -12.36
N VAL A 65 -2.15 -35.72 -11.62
CA VAL A 65 -2.95 -36.90 -12.01
C VAL A 65 -3.81 -36.64 -13.25
N HIS A 66 -4.27 -35.39 -13.45
CA HIS A 66 -5.05 -35.01 -14.63
C HIS A 66 -4.22 -34.78 -15.90
N SER A 67 -2.89 -34.78 -15.82
CA SER A 67 -2.00 -34.52 -16.98
C SER A 67 -1.81 -35.72 -17.93
N ARG A 68 -2.41 -36.88 -17.65
CA ARG A 68 -2.24 -38.10 -18.46
C ARG A 68 -3.44 -38.49 -19.34
N ALA A 69 -4.47 -37.66 -19.44
CA ALA A 69 -5.57 -37.89 -20.38
C ALA A 69 -5.72 -36.69 -21.33
N LEU A 70 -5.55 -36.97 -22.63
CA LEU A 70 -5.62 -36.01 -23.72
C LEU A 70 -6.97 -35.29 -23.87
N ALA A 71 -6.87 -34.06 -24.37
CA ALA A 71 -7.81 -33.32 -25.21
C ALA A 71 -9.01 -32.58 -24.57
N SER A 72 -8.86 -31.28 -24.37
CA SER A 72 -9.60 -30.17 -25.03
C SER A 72 -9.35 -28.86 -24.26
N PRO A 73 -9.44 -27.67 -24.89
CA PRO A 73 -9.05 -26.42 -24.25
C PRO A 73 -10.18 -25.93 -23.34
N THR A 74 -10.10 -26.28 -22.06
CA THR A 74 -10.92 -25.68 -21.01
C THR A 74 -10.05 -24.95 -20.01
N GLU A 75 -10.46 -23.70 -19.80
CA GLU A 75 -9.97 -22.66 -18.90
C GLU A 75 -9.27 -23.17 -17.62
N ARG A 76 -8.09 -22.60 -17.34
CA ARG A 76 -7.44 -22.70 -16.02
C ARG A 76 -8.38 -22.13 -14.95
N PRO A 77 -8.58 -22.78 -13.79
CA PRO A 77 -9.42 -22.23 -12.74
C PRO A 77 -8.71 -21.03 -12.10
N SER A 78 -9.42 -19.90 -12.06
CA SER A 78 -8.96 -18.63 -11.50
C SER A 78 -8.70 -18.73 -10.00
N SER A 79 -7.54 -18.24 -9.55
CA SER A 79 -7.36 -17.69 -8.20
C SER A 79 -8.50 -16.71 -7.91
N ALA A 80 -8.99 -16.69 -6.67
CA ALA A 80 -10.17 -15.95 -6.23
C ALA A 80 -10.21 -14.50 -6.79
N ARG A 81 -10.91 -14.31 -7.90
CA ARG A 81 -11.11 -12.99 -8.51
C ARG A 81 -11.86 -12.10 -7.53
N LEU A 82 -11.40 -10.86 -7.38
CA LEU A 82 -12.17 -9.81 -6.73
C LEU A 82 -13.62 -9.87 -7.23
N ALA A 83 -14.59 -10.02 -6.32
CA ALA A 83 -15.98 -10.06 -6.71
C ALA A 83 -16.40 -8.67 -7.23
N PHE A 84 -16.42 -8.51 -8.55
CA PHE A 84 -16.88 -7.28 -9.19
C PHE A 84 -18.36 -7.02 -8.88
N ALA A 85 -18.73 -5.74 -8.85
CA ALA A 85 -20.12 -5.36 -8.66
C ALA A 85 -21.01 -5.92 -9.79
N ARG A 86 -22.27 -6.21 -9.48
CA ARG A 86 -23.23 -6.67 -10.47
C ARG A 86 -23.70 -5.48 -11.31
N ALA A 87 -24.02 -5.71 -12.59
CA ALA A 87 -24.53 -4.66 -13.46
C ALA A 87 -25.84 -4.00 -12.96
N SER A 88 -26.58 -4.69 -12.08
CA SER A 88 -27.80 -4.20 -11.44
C SER A 88 -27.58 -3.32 -10.20
N ASP A 89 -26.35 -3.24 -9.70
CA ASP A 89 -26.05 -2.51 -8.48
C ASP A 89 -26.12 -0.98 -8.73
N PRO A 90 -26.56 -0.17 -7.75
CA PRO A 90 -26.70 1.26 -7.93
C PRO A 90 -25.34 1.91 -8.21
N THR A 91 -25.31 2.79 -9.21
CA THR A 91 -24.09 3.51 -9.58
C THR A 91 -24.16 4.96 -9.12
N THR A 92 -23.04 5.47 -8.60
CA THR A 92 -22.87 6.87 -8.22
C THR A 92 -21.57 7.39 -8.82
N VAL A 93 -21.64 8.52 -9.52
CA VAL A 93 -20.44 9.22 -10.00
C VAL A 93 -19.93 10.12 -8.88
N LEU A 94 -18.66 9.93 -8.55
CA LEU A 94 -17.96 10.51 -7.42
C LEU A 94 -16.97 11.59 -7.85
N TRP A 95 -16.45 11.48 -9.07
CA TRP A 95 -15.60 12.47 -9.76
C TRP A 95 -15.98 12.50 -11.24
N PRO A 96 -16.02 13.68 -11.89
CA PRO A 96 -16.48 13.79 -13.26
C PRO A 96 -15.70 12.93 -14.26
N PHE A 97 -16.40 12.39 -15.25
CA PHE A 97 -15.76 11.65 -16.33
C PHE A 97 -15.19 12.58 -17.39
N SER A 98 -13.94 12.32 -17.79
CA SER A 98 -13.34 12.91 -18.98
C SER A 98 -14.06 12.44 -20.24
N ALA A 99 -13.89 13.18 -21.35
CA ALA A 99 -14.44 12.81 -22.65
C ALA A 99 -14.02 11.40 -23.10
N GLN A 100 -12.80 10.99 -22.75
CA GLN A 100 -12.28 9.66 -23.06
C GLN A 100 -13.04 8.56 -22.31
N ILE A 101 -13.33 8.76 -21.02
CA ILE A 101 -14.11 7.80 -20.23
C ILE A 101 -15.57 7.79 -20.68
N CYS A 102 -16.15 8.93 -21.01
CA CYS A 102 -17.48 9.01 -21.62
C CYS A 102 -17.56 8.19 -22.92
N SER A 103 -16.58 8.32 -23.81
CA SER A 103 -16.48 7.52 -25.04
C SER A 103 -16.32 6.03 -24.74
N LEU A 104 -15.44 5.67 -23.81
CA LEU A 104 -15.20 4.28 -23.40
C LEU A 104 -16.48 3.61 -22.86
N LEU A 105 -17.24 4.34 -22.04
CA LEU A 105 -18.50 3.86 -21.46
C LEU A 105 -19.69 3.98 -22.42
N GLY A 106 -19.52 4.54 -23.61
CA GLY A 106 -20.58 4.71 -24.61
C GLY A 106 -21.64 5.73 -24.24
N VAL A 107 -21.28 6.78 -23.48
CA VAL A 107 -22.20 7.84 -23.03
C VAL A 107 -21.73 9.21 -23.51
N SER A 108 -22.63 10.03 -24.03
CA SER A 108 -22.33 11.43 -24.44
C SER A 108 -22.37 12.40 -23.26
N SER A 109 -23.23 12.13 -22.28
CA SER A 109 -23.36 12.82 -21.01
C SER A 109 -24.06 11.90 -20.02
N TYR A 110 -23.69 11.91 -18.74
CA TYR A 110 -24.42 11.20 -17.69
C TYR A 110 -25.29 12.20 -16.90
N SER A 111 -26.56 11.86 -16.68
CA SER A 111 -27.44 12.69 -15.87
C SER A 111 -27.12 12.50 -14.38
N THR A 112 -27.18 13.59 -13.61
CA THR A 112 -27.15 13.55 -12.14
C THR A 112 -28.53 13.30 -11.53
N THR A 113 -29.61 13.32 -12.35
CA THR A 113 -31.00 13.24 -11.86
C THR A 113 -31.56 11.81 -11.80
N SER A 114 -30.92 10.85 -12.47
CA SER A 114 -31.21 9.41 -12.38
C SER A 114 -29.90 8.63 -12.18
N PRO A 115 -29.92 7.48 -11.48
CA PRO A 115 -28.71 6.68 -11.31
C PRO A 115 -28.18 6.28 -12.70
N PRO A 116 -26.96 6.68 -13.08
CA PRO A 116 -26.41 6.27 -14.36
C PRO A 116 -26.23 4.75 -14.38
N SER A 117 -26.30 4.15 -15.56
CA SER A 117 -26.01 2.72 -15.74
C SER A 117 -25.02 2.54 -16.89
N PHE A 118 -24.06 1.63 -16.69
CA PHE A 118 -22.98 1.36 -17.64
C PHE A 118 -22.96 -0.13 -17.99
N PRO A 119 -23.93 -0.63 -18.79
CA PRO A 119 -24.11 -2.06 -19.02
C PRO A 119 -22.92 -2.73 -19.74
N SER A 120 -22.15 -1.98 -20.53
CA SER A 120 -20.93 -2.46 -21.20
C SER A 120 -19.71 -2.53 -20.28
N PHE A 121 -19.75 -1.87 -19.12
CA PHE A 121 -18.58 -1.72 -18.26
C PHE A 121 -17.98 -3.04 -17.75
N PRO A 122 -18.78 -4.06 -17.33
CA PRO A 122 -18.23 -5.35 -16.96
C PRO A 122 -17.45 -6.04 -18.10
N GLN A 123 -17.89 -5.88 -19.34
CA GLN A 123 -17.20 -6.44 -20.51
C GLN A 123 -15.90 -5.70 -20.77
N ILE A 124 -15.90 -4.37 -20.65
CA ILE A 124 -14.69 -3.54 -20.78
C ILE A 124 -13.63 -3.96 -19.73
N LEU A 125 -14.05 -4.15 -18.47
CA LEU A 125 -13.16 -4.62 -17.40
C LEU A 125 -12.58 -6.01 -17.70
N ASN A 126 -13.40 -6.94 -18.18
CA ASN A 126 -12.96 -8.30 -18.50
C ASN A 126 -12.01 -8.38 -19.70
N CYS A 127 -12.07 -7.41 -20.61
CA CYS A 127 -11.12 -7.28 -21.73
C CYS A 127 -9.81 -6.59 -21.33
N GLY A 128 -9.78 -5.94 -20.16
CA GLY A 128 -8.59 -5.26 -19.65
C GLY A 128 -7.50 -6.23 -19.22
N ARG A 129 -6.25 -5.75 -19.24
CA ARG A 129 -5.10 -6.48 -18.71
C ARG A 129 -4.92 -6.14 -17.23
N THR A 130 -5.06 -7.12 -16.35
CA THR A 130 -4.71 -6.94 -14.93
C THR A 130 -3.20 -6.72 -14.80
N ILE A 131 -2.81 -5.56 -14.26
CA ILE A 131 -1.42 -5.24 -13.91
C ILE A 131 -1.11 -5.82 -12.54
N TRP A 132 -2.04 -5.66 -11.60
CA TRP A 132 -1.88 -6.12 -10.22
C TRP A 132 -3.26 -6.44 -9.61
N GLU A 133 -3.33 -7.45 -8.75
CA GLU A 133 -4.53 -7.74 -7.97
C GLU A 133 -4.20 -8.42 -6.64
N ASN A 134 -5.07 -8.18 -5.66
CA ASN A 134 -5.15 -8.97 -4.45
C ASN A 134 -6.62 -9.24 -4.10
N THR A 135 -6.89 -9.75 -2.91
CA THR A 135 -8.26 -10.10 -2.47
C THR A 135 -9.19 -8.90 -2.26
N ALA A 136 -8.66 -7.67 -2.22
CA ALA A 136 -9.41 -6.45 -1.90
C ALA A 136 -9.36 -5.38 -3.00
N ARG A 137 -8.34 -5.39 -3.86
CA ARG A 137 -8.10 -4.39 -4.88
C ARG A 137 -7.53 -5.00 -6.16
N ALA A 138 -7.77 -4.33 -7.29
CA ALA A 138 -7.16 -4.66 -8.57
C ALA A 138 -6.82 -3.39 -9.34
N VAL A 139 -5.78 -3.47 -10.15
CA VAL A 139 -5.32 -2.43 -11.08
C VAL A 139 -5.37 -3.03 -12.48
N ILE A 140 -6.24 -2.50 -13.32
CA ILE A 140 -6.52 -3.05 -14.65
C ILE A 140 -6.22 -1.99 -15.69
N GLN A 141 -5.35 -2.31 -16.64
CA GLN A 141 -5.11 -1.50 -17.82
C GLN A 141 -6.20 -1.77 -18.87
N LEU A 142 -6.90 -0.72 -19.26
CA LEU A 142 -7.88 -0.73 -20.34
C LEU A 142 -7.23 -0.25 -21.65
N CYS A 143 -8.02 -0.11 -22.71
CA CYS A 143 -7.53 0.44 -23.97
C CYS A 143 -7.13 1.93 -23.84
N ASP A 144 -6.42 2.45 -24.86
CA ASP A 144 -6.11 3.87 -25.01
C ASP A 144 -5.35 4.51 -23.83
N GLY A 145 -4.50 3.75 -23.15
CA GLY A 145 -3.68 4.27 -22.05
C GLY A 145 -4.45 4.60 -20.78
N ILE A 146 -5.65 4.02 -20.61
CA ILE A 146 -6.48 4.17 -19.41
C ILE A 146 -6.16 3.06 -18.42
N LEU A 147 -6.09 3.41 -17.14
CA LEU A 147 -5.98 2.49 -16.03
C LEU A 147 -7.19 2.66 -15.11
N VAL A 148 -7.72 1.56 -14.59
CA VAL A 148 -8.77 1.57 -13.57
C VAL A 148 -8.30 0.87 -12.32
N LYS A 149 -8.29 1.61 -11.20
CA LYS A 149 -8.16 1.03 -9.85
C LYS A 149 -9.54 0.60 -9.38
N VAL A 150 -9.62 -0.63 -8.89
CA VAL A 150 -10.86 -1.28 -8.43
C VAL A 150 -10.70 -1.69 -6.97
N GLY A 151 -11.70 -1.44 -6.14
CA GLY A 151 -11.70 -1.89 -4.75
C GLY A 151 -12.65 -1.09 -3.86
N GLN A 152 -12.42 -1.06 -2.55
CA GLN A 152 -13.07 -0.09 -1.66
C GLN A 152 -12.16 1.13 -1.53
N LEU A 153 -12.28 2.05 -2.48
CA LEU A 153 -11.47 3.27 -2.58
C LEU A 153 -12.23 4.47 -2.04
N GLU A 154 -11.51 5.39 -1.42
CA GLU A 154 -12.00 6.71 -0.98
C GLU A 154 -11.85 7.76 -2.10
N ARG A 155 -12.55 8.90 -1.97
CA ARG A 155 -12.56 9.99 -2.96
C ARG A 155 -11.37 10.94 -2.90
N ASP A 156 -10.39 10.61 -2.08
CA ASP A 156 -9.34 11.54 -1.71
C ASP A 156 -8.26 11.64 -2.81
N GLU A 157 -7.87 10.50 -3.38
CA GLU A 157 -6.85 10.44 -4.44
C GLU A 157 -7.17 11.33 -5.66
N PRO A 158 -8.37 11.28 -6.31
CA PRO A 158 -8.62 12.11 -7.48
C PRO A 158 -8.61 13.62 -7.16
N VAL A 159 -9.05 14.02 -5.96
CA VAL A 159 -8.99 15.42 -5.52
C VAL A 159 -7.53 15.86 -5.37
N LEU A 160 -6.69 15.02 -4.77
CA LEU A 160 -5.27 15.31 -4.58
C LEU A 160 -4.51 15.38 -5.90
N LEU A 161 -4.75 14.44 -6.82
CA LEU A 161 -4.10 14.47 -8.12
C LEU A 161 -4.47 15.73 -8.91
N ASP A 162 -5.75 16.13 -8.91
CA ASP A 162 -6.21 17.37 -9.56
C ASP A 162 -5.57 18.61 -8.93
N PHE A 163 -5.51 18.66 -7.60
CA PHE A 163 -4.85 19.73 -6.85
C PHE A 163 -3.36 19.85 -7.20
N ILE A 164 -2.60 18.74 -7.16
CA ILE A 164 -1.17 18.73 -7.51
C ILE A 164 -0.98 19.15 -8.97
N SER A 165 -1.77 18.60 -9.89
CA SER A 165 -1.66 18.93 -11.33
C SER A 165 -1.85 20.42 -11.63
N SER A 166 -2.63 21.12 -10.79
CA SER A 166 -2.91 22.55 -10.93
C SER A 166 -1.82 23.43 -10.30
N HIS A 167 -1.13 22.95 -9.26
CA HIS A 167 -0.18 23.76 -8.47
C HIS A 167 1.29 23.40 -8.69
N ALA A 168 1.59 22.17 -9.12
CA ALA A 168 2.93 21.66 -9.41
C ALA A 168 2.91 20.80 -10.70
N PRO A 169 2.65 21.41 -11.86
CA PRO A 169 2.51 20.69 -13.13
C PRO A 169 3.83 20.06 -13.62
N GLY A 170 4.97 20.38 -13.00
CA GLY A 170 6.26 19.74 -13.27
C GLY A 170 6.37 18.32 -12.71
N ILE A 171 5.52 17.96 -11.74
CA ILE A 171 5.54 16.63 -11.13
C ILE A 171 4.69 15.67 -11.97
N PRO A 172 5.31 14.62 -12.57
CA PRO A 172 4.56 13.64 -13.35
C PRO A 172 3.74 12.73 -12.43
N ILE A 173 2.41 12.84 -12.52
CA ILE A 173 1.45 12.05 -11.74
C ILE A 173 0.31 11.54 -12.64
N PRO A 174 -0.42 10.46 -12.26
CA PRO A 174 -1.61 10.04 -12.98
C PRO A 174 -2.66 11.16 -13.02
N LYS A 175 -3.27 11.39 -14.18
CA LYS A 175 -4.39 12.34 -14.30
C LYS A 175 -5.68 11.61 -13.96
N PRO A 176 -6.51 12.11 -13.02
CA PRO A 176 -7.80 11.51 -12.73
C PRO A 176 -8.74 11.71 -13.93
N LEU A 177 -9.23 10.61 -14.49
CA LEU A 177 -10.12 10.61 -15.65
C LEU A 177 -11.59 10.37 -15.29
N GLY A 178 -11.85 9.96 -14.05
CA GLY A 178 -13.18 9.60 -13.59
C GLY A 178 -13.18 8.82 -12.28
N PHE A 179 -14.23 8.95 -11.49
CA PHE A 179 -14.42 8.09 -10.33
C PHE A 179 -15.89 7.76 -10.16
N MET A 180 -16.23 6.47 -10.08
CA MET A 180 -17.57 6.02 -9.75
C MET A 180 -17.56 4.88 -8.74
N LYS A 181 -18.73 4.65 -8.14
CA LYS A 181 -19.00 3.53 -7.26
C LYS A 181 -20.21 2.76 -7.78
N ILE A 182 -20.07 1.45 -7.92
CA ILE A 182 -21.15 0.53 -8.27
C ILE A 182 -21.35 -0.39 -7.07
N GLY A 183 -22.48 -0.26 -6.38
CA GLY A 183 -22.74 -0.95 -5.11
C GLY A 183 -21.69 -0.60 -4.05
N LYS A 184 -20.86 -1.58 -3.66
CA LYS A 184 -19.78 -1.40 -2.68
C LYS A 184 -18.40 -1.20 -3.33
N ILE A 185 -18.28 -1.40 -4.64
CA ILE A 185 -16.99 -1.36 -5.33
C ILE A 185 -16.82 0.00 -6.02
N SER A 186 -15.67 0.58 -5.79
CA SER A 186 -15.17 1.84 -6.33
C SER A 186 -14.29 1.57 -7.56
N TYR A 187 -14.42 2.41 -8.58
CA TYR A 187 -13.70 2.34 -9.86
C TYR A 187 -13.13 3.72 -10.20
N MET A 188 -11.84 3.92 -9.96
CA MET A 188 -11.14 5.17 -10.27
C MET A 188 -10.34 5.02 -11.56
N PHE A 189 -10.69 5.82 -12.55
CA PHE A 189 -10.04 5.88 -13.85
C PHE A 189 -8.94 6.93 -13.83
N MET A 190 -7.79 6.60 -14.41
CA MET A 190 -6.65 7.51 -14.51
C MET A 190 -5.80 7.21 -15.74
N THR A 191 -4.91 8.11 -16.11
CA THR A 191 -3.91 7.86 -17.16
C THR A 191 -2.82 6.91 -16.66
N VAL A 192 -2.29 6.09 -17.57
CA VAL A 192 -1.08 5.28 -17.30
C VAL A 192 0.16 6.19 -17.27
N ILE A 193 1.03 5.97 -16.28
CA ILE A 193 2.40 6.50 -16.29
C ILE A 193 3.30 5.49 -17.02
N PRO A 194 4.07 5.91 -18.04
CA PRO A 194 4.90 4.99 -18.82
C PRO A 194 6.09 4.48 -18.01
N GLY A 195 6.57 3.29 -18.34
CA GLY A 195 7.77 2.71 -17.73
C GLY A 195 7.47 1.54 -16.79
N ALA A 196 8.44 1.22 -15.94
CA ALA A 196 8.37 0.15 -14.95
C ALA A 196 8.51 0.72 -13.53
N PRO A 197 7.95 0.06 -12.50
CA PRO A 197 8.21 0.41 -11.11
C PRO A 197 9.71 0.33 -10.79
N LEU A 198 10.21 1.29 -10.02
CA LEU A 198 11.61 1.39 -9.64
C LEU A 198 12.06 0.16 -8.85
N GLU A 199 11.18 -0.39 -8.02
CA GLU A 199 11.42 -1.62 -7.25
C GLU A 199 11.91 -2.79 -8.11
N GLU A 200 11.32 -2.96 -9.30
CA GLU A 200 11.66 -4.07 -10.20
C GLU A 200 13.05 -3.90 -10.86
N ARG A 201 13.57 -2.68 -10.87
CA ARG A 201 14.77 -2.30 -11.61
C ARG A 201 15.94 -1.91 -10.71
N TRP A 202 15.66 -1.52 -9.46
CA TRP A 202 16.62 -0.89 -8.54
C TRP A 202 17.93 -1.67 -8.36
N SER A 203 17.85 -2.99 -8.22
CA SER A 203 19.01 -3.86 -8.03
C SER A 203 19.93 -3.97 -9.25
N PHE A 204 19.44 -3.59 -10.44
CA PHE A 204 20.21 -3.60 -11.68
C PHE A 204 20.83 -2.25 -12.03
N LEU A 205 20.47 -1.19 -11.31
CA LEU A 205 20.94 0.16 -11.58
C LEU A 205 22.37 0.37 -11.07
N SER A 206 23.16 1.10 -11.85
CA SER A 206 24.48 1.56 -11.41
C SER A 206 24.36 2.59 -10.27
N GLN A 207 25.45 2.81 -9.54
CA GLN A 207 25.49 3.83 -8.50
C GLN A 207 25.15 5.23 -9.05
N ASP A 208 25.68 5.58 -10.22
CA ASP A 208 25.40 6.88 -10.87
C ASP A 208 23.92 7.02 -11.24
N GLN A 209 23.29 5.93 -11.70
CA GLN A 209 21.86 5.89 -12.01
C GLN A 209 21.01 6.07 -10.73
N LYS A 210 21.37 5.41 -9.63
CA LYS A 210 20.69 5.56 -8.32
C LYS A 210 20.80 7.00 -7.80
N ILE A 211 21.98 7.62 -7.91
CA ILE A 211 22.20 9.04 -7.57
C ILE A 211 21.34 9.95 -8.46
N SER A 212 21.32 9.70 -9.77
CA SER A 212 20.49 10.45 -10.72
C SER A 212 19.01 10.39 -10.36
N ILE A 213 18.48 9.21 -10.03
CA ILE A 213 17.09 9.04 -9.58
C ILE A 213 16.83 9.80 -8.28
N SER A 214 17.73 9.69 -7.30
CA SER A 214 17.61 10.42 -6.03
C SER A 214 17.51 11.93 -6.25
N ASN A 215 18.35 12.49 -7.13
CA ASN A 215 18.32 13.91 -7.49
C ASN A 215 17.00 14.31 -8.17
N GLN A 216 16.52 13.53 -9.14
CA GLN A 216 15.25 13.78 -9.82
C GLN A 216 14.07 13.76 -8.83
N LEU A 217 14.04 12.78 -7.93
CA LEU A 217 13.01 12.69 -6.89
C LEU A 217 13.09 13.86 -5.91
N ASN A 218 14.31 14.32 -5.57
CA ASN A 218 14.52 15.47 -4.72
C ASN A 218 13.94 16.75 -5.36
N GLU A 219 14.18 16.97 -6.65
CA GLU A 219 13.61 18.10 -7.38
C GLU A 219 12.08 18.08 -7.35
N MET A 220 11.46 16.91 -7.60
CA MET A 220 10.01 16.73 -7.55
C MET A 220 9.43 16.98 -6.14
N LEU A 221 10.08 16.47 -5.10
CA LEU A 221 9.65 16.68 -3.71
C LEU A 221 9.83 18.13 -3.26
N VAL A 222 10.91 18.80 -3.69
CA VAL A 222 11.10 20.23 -3.45
C VAL A 222 10.01 21.03 -4.16
N GLU A 223 9.66 20.71 -5.41
CA GLU A 223 8.54 21.33 -6.12
C GLU A 223 7.22 21.12 -5.38
N LEU A 224 6.94 19.89 -4.93
CA LEU A 224 5.74 19.56 -4.16
C LEU A 224 5.63 20.41 -2.88
N ARG A 225 6.75 20.55 -2.17
CA ARG A 225 6.84 21.31 -0.91
C ARG A 225 6.91 22.82 -1.08
N ARG A 226 6.98 23.33 -2.32
CA ARG A 226 6.82 24.77 -2.62
C ARG A 226 5.36 25.20 -2.61
N ILE A 227 4.42 24.27 -2.72
CA ILE A 227 3.00 24.59 -2.56
C ILE A 227 2.80 25.04 -1.11
N GLU A 228 2.46 26.32 -0.93
CA GLU A 228 2.28 26.91 0.39
C GLU A 228 1.09 26.26 1.11
N PHE A 229 1.29 25.88 2.36
CA PHE A 229 0.22 25.45 3.24
C PHE A 229 -0.61 26.67 3.67
N PRO A 230 -1.87 26.81 3.23
CA PRO A 230 -2.62 28.03 3.50
C PRO A 230 -3.00 28.14 4.99
N PRO A 231 -2.98 29.35 5.58
CA PRO A 231 -3.37 29.54 6.97
C PRO A 231 -4.80 29.06 7.25
N GLY A 232 -4.98 28.27 8.31
CA GLY A 232 -6.27 27.71 8.70
C GLY A 232 -6.72 26.49 7.90
N THR A 233 -5.89 25.99 6.98
CA THR A 233 -6.12 24.70 6.32
C THR A 233 -5.93 23.57 7.34
N PRO A 234 -6.81 22.55 7.34
CA PRO A 234 -6.59 21.34 8.12
C PRO A 234 -5.40 20.48 7.63
N LEU A 235 -4.84 19.67 8.53
CA LEU A 235 -3.94 18.57 8.17
C LEU A 235 -4.73 17.38 7.60
N GLY A 236 -4.02 16.51 6.90
CA GLY A 236 -4.55 15.29 6.29
C GLY A 236 -4.95 15.48 4.83
N SER A 237 -5.93 14.69 4.39
CA SER A 237 -6.42 14.72 3.01
C SER A 237 -6.84 16.12 2.54
N VAL A 238 -6.57 16.44 1.27
CA VAL A 238 -7.08 17.67 0.64
C VAL A 238 -8.58 17.59 0.32
N SER A 239 -9.19 16.39 0.44
CA SER A 239 -10.62 16.21 0.29
C SER A 239 -11.39 16.82 1.47
N PRO A 240 -12.68 17.20 1.31
CA PRO A 240 -13.44 17.91 2.35
C PRO A 240 -13.52 17.24 3.74
N ARG A 241 -13.20 15.95 3.85
CA ARG A 241 -13.14 15.27 5.15
C ARG A 241 -11.92 15.68 5.96
N HIS A 242 -10.81 16.01 5.30
CA HIS A 242 -9.58 16.51 5.92
C HIS A 242 -9.12 15.70 7.13
N LEU A 243 -9.23 14.37 7.06
CA LEU A 243 -8.78 13.51 8.15
C LEU A 243 -7.34 13.10 7.91
N CYS A 244 -6.56 13.12 8.99
CA CYS A 244 -5.25 12.49 9.02
C CYS A 244 -5.44 10.97 9.12
N VAL A 245 -4.64 10.19 8.41
CA VAL A 245 -4.69 8.72 8.49
C VAL A 245 -3.35 8.17 8.96
N ASP A 246 -3.34 7.57 10.14
CA ASP A 246 -2.20 6.82 10.65
C ASP A 246 -2.31 5.37 10.17
N THR A 247 -1.35 4.92 9.36
CA THR A 247 -1.30 3.56 8.79
C THR A 247 -0.12 2.73 9.30
N ARG A 248 0.51 3.10 10.43
CA ARG A 248 1.64 2.33 11.00
C ARG A 248 1.26 0.89 11.35
N ILE A 249 0.10 0.68 11.97
CA ILE A 249 -0.43 -0.67 12.31
C ILE A 249 -1.59 -1.05 11.39
N SER A 250 -2.57 -0.16 11.31
CA SER A 250 -3.82 -0.32 10.60
C SER A 250 -4.31 1.06 10.21
N MET A 251 -5.10 1.15 9.13
CA MET A 251 -5.71 2.41 8.73
C MET A 251 -6.58 2.97 9.86
N ARG A 252 -6.10 4.05 10.49
CA ARG A 252 -6.79 4.74 11.55
C ARG A 252 -6.95 6.22 11.16
N PRO A 253 -8.15 6.64 10.74
CA PRO A 253 -8.41 8.07 10.56
C PRO A 253 -8.47 8.78 11.92
N SER A 254 -8.12 10.06 11.94
CA SER A 254 -8.28 10.90 13.12
C SER A 254 -9.77 11.03 13.50
N PRO A 255 -10.08 11.12 14.81
CA PRO A 255 -11.48 11.20 15.27
C PRO A 255 -12.15 12.52 14.91
N HIS A 256 -11.36 13.56 14.65
CA HIS A 256 -11.80 14.87 14.20
C HIS A 256 -10.72 15.48 13.29
N THR A 257 -11.07 16.59 12.65
CA THR A 257 -10.14 17.43 11.89
C THR A 257 -9.04 17.97 12.82
N LEU A 258 -7.80 18.01 12.32
CA LEU A 258 -6.63 18.52 13.03
C LEU A 258 -6.09 19.73 12.26
N PHE A 259 -5.62 20.74 12.95
CA PHE A 259 -5.14 22.01 12.37
C PHE A 259 -3.67 22.30 12.72
N THR A 260 -3.12 21.60 13.71
CA THR A 260 -1.75 21.82 14.19
C THR A 260 -0.98 20.52 14.29
N GLU A 261 0.35 20.62 14.24
CA GLU A 261 1.23 19.47 14.49
C GLU A 261 1.03 18.91 15.90
N SER A 262 0.82 19.76 16.92
CA SER A 262 0.54 19.28 18.28
C SER A 262 -0.68 18.35 18.34
N GLU A 263 -1.77 18.71 17.66
CA GLU A 263 -2.97 17.86 17.58
C GLU A 263 -2.68 16.56 16.81
N PHE A 264 -1.84 16.61 15.78
CA PHE A 264 -1.35 15.43 15.06
C PHE A 264 -0.51 14.51 15.96
N SER A 265 0.46 15.06 16.68
CA SER A 265 1.28 14.35 17.67
C SER A 265 0.43 13.70 18.77
N ASP A 266 -0.57 14.42 19.29
CA ASP A 266 -1.54 13.89 20.25
C ASP A 266 -2.33 12.72 19.65
N PHE A 267 -2.77 12.85 18.41
CA PHE A 267 -3.44 11.78 17.67
C PHE A 267 -2.55 10.54 17.51
N LEU A 268 -1.25 10.69 17.20
CA LEU A 268 -0.33 9.57 17.04
C LEU A 268 -0.19 8.72 18.32
N VAL A 269 -0.25 9.33 19.50
CA VAL A 269 -0.14 8.64 20.81
C VAL A 269 -1.49 8.29 21.44
N SER A 270 -2.60 8.78 20.90
CA SER A 270 -3.96 8.52 21.41
C SER A 270 -4.43 7.08 21.22
N ARG A 271 -3.67 6.23 20.52
CA ARG A 271 -4.08 4.85 20.25
C ARG A 271 -4.20 4.10 21.59
N PRO A 272 -5.39 3.55 21.90
CA PRO A 272 -5.52 2.70 23.08
C PRO A 272 -4.81 1.38 22.80
N LEU A 273 -3.59 1.26 23.29
CA LEU A 273 -2.79 0.05 23.17
C LEU A 273 -3.01 -0.79 24.43
N PRO A 274 -3.48 -2.05 24.32
CA PRO A 274 -3.56 -2.96 25.45
C PRO A 274 -2.21 -3.02 26.17
N ASN A 275 -2.22 -2.86 27.49
CA ASN A 275 -1.02 -2.95 28.34
C ASN A 275 0.03 -1.82 28.20
N VAL A 276 -0.28 -0.72 27.49
CA VAL A 276 0.57 0.48 27.52
C VAL A 276 0.00 1.48 28.53
N SER A 277 0.79 1.83 29.55
CA SER A 277 0.34 2.77 30.58
C SER A 277 0.23 4.20 30.03
N ALA A 278 -0.67 5.00 30.62
CA ALA A 278 -0.78 6.42 30.30
C ALA A 278 0.55 7.19 30.50
N MET A 279 1.41 6.74 31.41
CA MET A 279 2.72 7.34 31.65
C MET A 279 3.69 7.11 30.47
N VAL A 280 3.63 5.94 29.85
CA VAL A 280 4.41 5.61 28.64
C VAL A 280 3.93 6.43 27.45
N LEU A 281 2.60 6.56 27.27
CA LEU A 281 2.05 7.42 26.21
C LEU A 281 2.43 8.89 26.41
N LYS A 282 2.42 9.39 27.65
CA LYS A 282 2.89 10.73 27.99
C LYS A 282 4.38 10.91 27.70
N TRP A 283 5.20 9.90 27.99
CA TRP A 283 6.62 9.91 27.65
C TRP A 283 6.83 9.95 26.13
N PHE A 284 6.15 9.11 25.34
CA PHE A 284 6.22 9.20 23.88
C PHE A 284 5.80 10.57 23.36
N ARG A 285 4.70 11.12 23.89
CA ARG A 285 4.27 12.46 23.51
C ARG A 285 5.33 13.52 23.78
N SER A 286 6.08 13.39 24.88
CA SER A 286 7.17 14.33 25.22
C SER A 286 8.41 14.20 24.32
N LEU A 287 8.52 13.09 23.55
CA LEU A 287 9.56 12.90 22.55
C LEU A 287 9.12 13.41 21.17
N LEU A 288 7.83 13.56 20.91
CA LEU A 288 7.32 14.12 19.66
C LEU A 288 7.49 15.65 19.67
N ARG A 289 8.08 16.17 18.59
CA ARG A 289 8.22 17.61 18.36
C ARG A 289 6.97 18.14 17.64
N ASP A 290 6.73 19.43 17.81
CA ASP A 290 5.58 20.14 17.23
C ASP A 290 6.00 21.42 16.46
N ASP A 291 7.26 21.46 16.01
CA ASP A 291 7.89 22.63 15.37
C ASP A 291 8.33 22.39 13.92
N HIS A 292 7.81 21.35 13.28
CA HIS A 292 8.07 21.06 11.89
C HIS A 292 7.16 21.89 10.98
N ARG A 293 7.59 22.03 9.72
CA ARG A 293 6.75 22.60 8.68
C ARG A 293 5.64 21.62 8.29
N ILE A 294 4.44 22.14 8.06
CA ILE A 294 3.38 21.39 7.37
C ILE A 294 3.58 21.55 5.87
N VAL A 295 3.65 20.43 5.16
CA VAL A 295 3.89 20.37 3.73
C VAL A 295 3.00 19.32 3.07
N LEU A 296 2.89 19.36 1.75
CA LEU A 296 2.21 18.32 1.01
C LEU A 296 3.12 17.09 0.93
N THR A 297 2.61 15.93 1.34
CA THR A 297 3.33 14.65 1.36
C THR A 297 2.63 13.62 0.47
N HIS A 298 3.38 12.67 -0.08
CA HIS A 298 2.88 11.50 -0.78
C HIS A 298 2.25 10.48 0.18
N GLY A 299 2.87 10.22 1.33
CA GLY A 299 2.31 9.38 2.40
C GLY A 299 2.48 7.86 2.20
N ASP A 300 2.94 7.43 1.03
CA ASP A 300 3.43 6.07 0.72
C ASP A 300 4.62 6.10 -0.26
N PHE A 301 5.62 6.93 0.01
CA PHE A 301 6.77 7.11 -0.88
C PHE A 301 7.67 5.87 -0.86
N HIS A 302 7.52 5.00 -1.86
CA HIS A 302 8.19 3.69 -1.95
C HIS A 302 8.63 3.40 -3.39
N PRO A 303 9.72 2.63 -3.64
CA PRO A 303 10.15 2.27 -4.99
C PRO A 303 9.06 1.67 -5.90
N ARG A 304 8.10 0.93 -5.32
CA ARG A 304 6.94 0.38 -6.06
C ARG A 304 6.01 1.45 -6.66
N ASN A 305 6.05 2.65 -6.11
CA ASN A 305 5.22 3.80 -6.46
C ASN A 305 5.98 4.84 -7.32
N ILE A 306 7.23 4.55 -7.66
CA ILE A 306 8.07 5.41 -8.51
C ILE A 306 8.22 4.71 -9.85
N MET A 307 7.82 5.36 -10.93
CA MET A 307 7.94 4.83 -12.29
C MET A 307 9.19 5.39 -12.95
N ILE A 308 9.92 4.54 -13.68
CA ILE A 308 11.09 4.93 -14.45
C ILE A 308 11.02 4.48 -15.91
N VAL A 309 11.69 5.23 -16.78
CA VAL A 309 12.05 4.80 -18.13
C VAL A 309 13.58 4.77 -18.27
N GLU A 310 14.06 3.75 -18.98
CA GLU A 310 15.48 3.58 -19.29
C GLU A 310 15.67 3.87 -20.79
N GLU A 311 16.52 4.84 -21.12
CA GLU A 311 16.85 5.25 -22.48
C GLU A 311 18.37 5.15 -22.69
N GLY A 312 18.82 3.97 -23.15
CA GLY A 312 20.25 3.67 -23.21
C GLY A 312 20.84 3.54 -21.80
N ASP A 313 21.85 4.35 -21.49
CA ASP A 313 22.48 4.37 -20.16
C ASP A 313 21.79 5.36 -19.20
N GLU A 314 20.86 6.19 -19.70
CA GLU A 314 20.12 7.15 -18.88
C GLU A 314 18.87 6.52 -18.25
N VAL A 315 18.61 6.89 -16.99
CA VAL A 315 17.40 6.53 -16.27
C VAL A 315 16.66 7.80 -15.87
N ARG A 316 15.37 7.84 -16.16
CA ARG A 316 14.52 8.99 -15.87
C ARG A 316 13.29 8.57 -15.08
N VAL A 317 13.00 9.31 -14.01
CA VAL A 317 11.72 9.18 -13.30
C VAL A 317 10.61 9.67 -14.23
N SER A 318 9.70 8.76 -14.58
CA SER A 318 8.59 9.02 -15.49
C SER A 318 7.31 9.40 -14.76
N GLY A 319 7.19 9.11 -13.47
CA GLY A 319 6.09 9.56 -12.63
C GLY A 319 6.08 8.95 -11.23
N ILE A 320 5.30 9.56 -10.34
CA ILE A 320 4.99 9.04 -9.01
C ILE A 320 3.50 8.67 -8.99
N ILE A 321 3.20 7.45 -8.55
CA ILE A 321 1.85 6.88 -8.55
C ILE A 321 1.40 6.54 -7.12
N ASP A 322 0.11 6.23 -6.97
CA ASP A 322 -0.49 5.78 -5.70
C ASP A 322 -0.53 6.84 -4.59
N TRP A 323 -1.16 7.98 -4.92
CA TRP A 323 -1.29 9.15 -4.03
C TRP A 323 -2.43 9.02 -3.01
N GLU A 324 -2.96 7.82 -2.76
CA GLU A 324 -4.15 7.64 -1.92
C GLU A 324 -3.93 8.05 -0.45
N MET A 325 -2.67 8.05 -0.01
CA MET A 325 -2.25 8.39 1.35
C MET A 325 -1.75 9.84 1.49
N GLY A 326 -1.77 10.60 0.39
CA GLY A 326 -1.18 11.94 0.36
C GLY A 326 -2.05 13.00 1.03
N GLY A 327 -1.43 14.13 1.37
CA GLY A 327 -2.11 15.24 2.04
C GLY A 327 -1.16 16.18 2.75
N TRP A 328 -1.71 17.07 3.58
CA TRP A 328 -0.95 18.03 4.38
C TRP A 328 -0.51 17.39 5.69
N TYR A 329 0.79 17.16 5.86
CA TYR A 329 1.36 16.54 7.06
C TYR A 329 2.65 17.25 7.47
N PRO A 330 3.11 17.07 8.72
CA PRO A 330 4.46 17.47 9.11
C PRO A 330 5.51 16.86 8.17
N GLU A 331 6.54 17.62 7.79
CA GLU A 331 7.53 17.20 6.78
C GLU A 331 8.27 15.90 7.10
N HIS A 332 8.46 15.59 8.39
CA HIS A 332 9.07 14.35 8.87
C HIS A 332 8.20 13.10 8.62
N TRP A 333 6.88 13.30 8.45
CA TRP A 333 5.93 12.21 8.27
C TRP A 333 6.19 11.43 6.99
N GLU A 334 6.64 12.10 5.92
CA GLU A 334 7.03 11.42 4.67
C GLU A 334 8.14 10.40 4.92
N THR A 335 9.14 10.76 5.72
CA THR A 335 10.25 9.88 6.09
C THR A 335 9.76 8.68 6.88
N ILE A 336 8.97 8.90 7.93
CA ILE A 336 8.36 7.81 8.71
C ILE A 336 7.61 6.86 7.77
N LYS A 337 6.73 7.40 6.92
CA LYS A 337 5.95 6.62 5.96
C LYS A 337 6.80 5.85 4.95
N THR A 338 7.90 6.42 4.48
CA THR A 338 8.88 5.78 3.60
C THR A 338 9.54 4.57 4.25
N PHE A 339 9.82 4.63 5.56
CA PHE A 339 10.45 3.54 6.31
C PHE A 339 9.45 2.50 6.85
N ASN A 340 8.16 2.85 7.01
CA ASN A 340 7.13 1.89 7.45
C ASN A 340 7.00 0.64 6.58
N THR A 341 7.44 0.72 5.33
CA THR A 341 7.35 -0.37 4.35
C THR A 341 8.67 -1.11 4.16
N ARG A 342 9.74 -0.68 4.84
CA ARG A 342 11.03 -1.34 4.82
C ARG A 342 10.97 -2.65 5.60
N GLY A 343 11.19 -3.77 4.90
CA GLY A 343 11.33 -5.08 5.53
C GLY A 343 12.63 -5.19 6.35
N CYS A 344 12.59 -5.89 7.49
CA CYS A 344 13.78 -6.17 8.29
C CYS A 344 14.77 -7.13 7.60
N ASP A 345 14.31 -7.85 6.57
CA ASP A 345 15.02 -8.85 5.78
C ASP A 345 15.31 -8.39 4.34
N GLU A 346 15.07 -7.12 4.02
CA GLU A 346 15.31 -6.56 2.69
C GLU A 346 16.77 -6.12 2.52
N ASP A 347 17.54 -6.87 1.73
CA ASP A 347 18.86 -6.48 1.20
C ASP A 347 18.70 -5.47 0.04
N CYS A 348 18.02 -4.35 0.29
CA CYS A 348 17.82 -3.28 -0.68
C CYS A 348 18.42 -1.97 -0.14
N ASP A 349 19.32 -1.37 -0.91
CA ASP A 349 20.04 -0.14 -0.57
C ASP A 349 19.28 1.14 -0.92
N PHE A 350 17.99 1.06 -1.32
CA PHE A 350 17.21 2.24 -1.70
C PHE A 350 17.18 3.34 -0.63
N TRP A 351 17.04 2.95 0.64
CA TRP A 351 17.00 3.89 1.76
C TRP A 351 18.33 4.64 1.99
N ASP A 352 19.43 4.22 1.37
CA ASP A 352 20.70 4.94 1.40
C ASP A 352 20.74 6.08 0.36
N TYR A 353 19.80 6.10 -0.58
CA TYR A 353 19.67 7.09 -1.66
C TYR A 353 18.41 7.95 -1.52
N LEU A 354 17.90 8.11 -0.29
CA LEU A 354 16.72 8.95 -0.07
C LEU A 354 16.98 10.40 -0.51
N PRO A 355 16.00 11.05 -1.16
CA PRO A 355 16.10 12.47 -1.50
C PRO A 355 16.34 13.35 -0.27
N ASP A 356 17.19 14.37 -0.40
CA ASP A 356 17.51 15.31 0.68
C ASP A 356 16.27 15.93 1.33
N ALA A 357 15.22 16.22 0.53
CA ALA A 357 13.96 16.76 1.01
C ALA A 357 13.32 15.91 2.12
N ILE A 358 13.51 14.59 2.10
CA ILE A 358 12.91 13.64 3.06
C ILE A 358 13.97 12.94 3.92
N ALA A 359 15.23 13.35 3.84
CA ALA A 359 16.31 12.87 4.68
C ALA A 359 16.43 13.73 5.97
N GLY A 360 17.18 13.24 6.95
CA GLY A 360 17.57 14.03 8.14
C GLY A 360 16.67 13.93 9.37
N TYR A 361 15.54 13.22 9.30
CA TYR A 361 14.59 13.06 10.42
C TYR A 361 14.89 11.85 11.32
N THR A 362 16.17 11.65 11.68
CA THR A 362 16.62 10.46 12.42
C THR A 362 15.99 10.38 13.81
N HIS A 363 15.77 11.52 14.47
CA HIS A 363 15.16 11.57 15.79
C HIS A 363 13.70 11.08 15.72
N GLU A 364 12.91 11.64 14.79
CA GLU A 364 11.50 11.31 14.58
C GLU A 364 11.34 9.84 14.20
N LEU A 365 12.20 9.37 13.28
CA LEU A 365 12.25 7.98 12.86
C LEU A 365 12.60 7.03 14.02
N THR A 366 13.56 7.41 14.88
CA THR A 366 13.94 6.62 16.06
C THR A 366 12.80 6.53 17.06
N VAL A 367 12.13 7.65 17.35
CA VAL A 367 10.97 7.68 18.24
C VAL A 367 9.86 6.80 17.68
N ASP A 368 9.58 6.88 16.37
CA ASP A 368 8.56 6.06 15.73
C ASP A 368 8.89 4.57 15.77
N PHE A 369 10.14 4.16 15.50
CA PHE A 369 10.56 2.76 15.64
C PHE A 369 10.44 2.24 17.08
N ILE A 370 10.79 3.06 18.07
CA ILE A 370 10.59 2.67 19.48
C ILE A 370 9.09 2.52 19.74
N MET A 371 8.27 3.48 19.32
CA MET A 371 6.81 3.39 19.45
C MET A 371 6.28 2.11 18.80
N ASP A 372 6.68 1.81 17.57
CA ASP A 372 6.26 0.62 16.84
C ASP A 372 6.72 -0.67 17.53
N HIS A 373 7.90 -0.71 18.13
CA HIS A 373 8.35 -1.84 18.93
C HIS A 373 7.42 -2.08 20.14
N PHE A 374 7.06 -1.04 20.89
CA PHE A 374 6.12 -1.17 22.01
C PHE A 374 4.70 -1.56 21.56
N ILE A 375 4.34 -1.16 20.34
CA ILE A 375 3.07 -1.47 19.71
C ILE A 375 3.00 -2.91 19.18
N SER A 376 4.07 -3.41 18.56
CA SER A 376 4.11 -4.68 17.82
C SER A 376 4.43 -5.90 18.68
N ILE A 377 4.87 -5.72 19.93
CA ILE A 377 5.13 -6.81 20.89
C ILE A 377 3.84 -7.50 21.38
N TRP A 378 2.64 -7.06 20.99
CA TRP A 378 1.37 -7.61 21.49
C TRP A 378 0.32 -7.90 20.42
#